data_AF-A0A955TFK8-F1
#
_entry.id   AF-A0A955TFK8-F1
#
_cell.length_a   1.000
_cell.length_b   1.000
_cell.length_c   1.000
_cell.angle_alpha   90.00
_cell.angle_beta   90.00
_cell.angle_gamma   90.00
#
_symmetry.space_group_name_H-M   'P 1'
#
loop_
_entity.id
_entity.type
_entity.pdbx_description
1 polymer ?
#
loop_
_entity_poly.entity_id
_entity_poly.type
_entity_poly.pdbx_seq_one_letter_code
_entity_poly.pdbx_strand_id
1 'polypeptide(L)'
;MKRLTPIFCMSLGLVSLTLSILLISDLMVGLIPDQAAQIFSYRQKFSEAMAVQYSILAQRGDNQGLQQALDLLVERNGDIQSVALVLESGEILAMAGPHH
;
A
#
# COMPACT_ATOMS: atom_id res chain seq x y z
N MET A 1 30.80 8.70 45.88
CA MET A 1 30.31 9.35 44.65
C MET A 1 31.21 8.92 43.50
N LYS A 2 30.72 8.11 42.54
CA LYS A 2 31.54 7.60 41.42
C LYS A 2 31.98 8.77 40.54
N ARG A 3 33.29 9.04 40.48
CA ARG A 3 33.84 10.11 39.63
C ARG A 3 33.68 9.69 38.17
N LEU A 4 32.91 10.47 37.41
CA LEU A 4 32.82 10.31 35.97
C LEU A 4 34.20 10.60 35.37
N THR A 5 34.81 9.61 34.74
CA THR A 5 36.09 9.77 34.08
C THR A 5 35.89 10.56 32.78
N PRO A 6 36.85 11.43 32.39
CA PRO A 6 36.75 12.22 31.15
C PRO A 6 36.49 11.36 29.90
N ILE A 7 37.03 10.13 29.89
CA ILE A 7 36.82 9.14 28.84
C ILE A 7 35.34 8.75 28.71
N PHE A 8 34.63 8.61 29.83
CA PHE A 8 33.21 8.30 29.83
C PHE A 8 32.40 9.43 29.19
N CYS A 9 32.68 10.69 29.53
CA CYS A 9 32.02 11.85 28.92
C CYS A 9 32.29 11.96 27.41
N MET A 10 33.53 11.67 26.97
CA MET A 10 33.86 11.63 25.55
C MET A 10 33.10 10.52 24.81
N SER A 11 33.06 9.31 25.38
CA SER A 11 32.32 8.20 24.78
C SER A 11 30.82 8.49 24.70
N LEU A 12 30.24 9.07 25.74
CA LEU A 12 28.82 9.43 25.79
C LEU A 12 28.50 10.53 24.78
N GLY A 13 29.37 11.53 24.65
CA GLY A 13 29.22 12.59 23.65
C GLY A 13 29.26 12.03 22.23
N LEU A 14 30.18 11.10 21.95
CA LEU A 14 30.29 10.47 20.64
C LEU A 14 29.05 9.61 20.33
N VAL A 15 28.59 8.80 21.27
CA VAL A 15 27.36 8.00 21.10
C VAL A 15 26.14 8.90 20.87
N SER A 16 26.01 9.97 21.66
CA SER A 16 24.93 10.95 21.49
C SER A 16 24.98 11.64 20.14
N LEU A 17 26.17 12.02 19.67
CA LEU A 17 26.34 12.65 18.36
C LEU A 17 25.97 11.68 17.24
N THR A 18 26.39 10.43 17.34
CA THR A 18 26.09 9.39 16.35
C THR A 18 24.58 9.13 16.29
N LEU A 19 23.92 9.08 17.45
CA LEU A 19 22.46 8.89 17.53
C LEU A 19 21.71 10.10 16.94
N SER A 20 22.15 11.33 17.23
CA SER A 20 21.58 12.54 16.65
C SER A 20 21.71 12.58 15.13
N ILE A 21 22.87 12.19 14.58
CA ILE A 21 23.08 12.10 13.13
C ILE A 21 22.13 11.06 12.52
N LEU A 22 21.95 9.91 13.19
CA LEU A 22 21.07 8.83 12.72
C LEU A 22 19.60 9.28 12.70
N LEU A 23 19.15 9.99 13.74
CA LEU A 23 17.79 10.54 13.82
C LEU A 23 17.55 11.68 12.81
N ILE A 24 18.53 12.57 12.61
CA ILE A 24 18.43 13.62 11.59
C ILE A 24 18.41 13.02 10.19
N SER A 25 19.18 11.94 9.96
CA SER A 25 19.17 11.21 8.69
C SER A 25 17.79 10.64 8.39
N ASP A 26 17.10 10.07 9.38
CA ASP A 26 15.73 9.58 9.20
C ASP A 26 14.77 10.70 8.78
N LEU A 27 14.84 11.84 9.46
CA LEU A 27 13.99 13.01 9.19
C LEU A 27 14.29 13.70 7.85
N MET A 28 15.56 13.83 7.46
CA MET A 28 15.99 14.55 6.26
C MET A 28 15.98 13.69 4.99
N VAL A 29 16.27 12.40 5.11
CA VAL A 29 16.34 11.48 3.97
C VAL A 29 15.01 10.73 3.78
N GLY A 30 14.10 10.77 4.77
CA GLY A 30 12.86 9.99 4.73
C GLY A 30 13.15 8.50 4.73
N LEU A 31 14.11 8.07 5.58
CA LEU A 31 14.66 6.71 5.57
C LEU A 31 13.63 5.68 6.01
N ILE A 32 12.65 6.07 6.82
CA ILE A 32 11.37 5.38 6.95
C ILE A 32 10.44 5.92 5.85
N PRO A 33 10.39 5.25 4.68
CA PRO A 33 9.33 5.54 3.73
C PRO A 33 7.98 5.40 4.43
N ASP A 34 7.06 6.31 4.12
CA ASP A 34 5.66 6.12 4.46
C ASP A 34 5.15 4.90 3.67
N GLN A 35 5.37 3.72 4.24
CA GLN A 35 5.00 2.44 3.66
C GLN A 35 3.49 2.41 3.40
N ALA A 36 2.69 3.09 4.23
CA ALA A 36 1.25 3.24 4.01
C ALA A 36 0.96 4.07 2.76
N ALA A 37 1.63 5.22 2.57
CA ALA A 37 1.48 6.02 1.34
C ALA A 37 1.94 5.26 0.09
N GLN A 38 3.01 4.47 0.16
CA GLN A 38 3.48 3.67 -0.97
C GLN A 38 2.49 2.55 -1.32
N ILE A 39 2.00 1.81 -0.32
CA ILE A 39 0.98 0.78 -0.51
C ILE A 39 -0.31 1.40 -1.05
N PHE A 40 -0.70 2.58 -0.56
CA PHE A 40 -1.87 3.30 -1.04
C PHE A 40 -1.73 3.70 -2.52
N SER A 41 -0.61 4.32 -2.90
CA SER A 41 -0.35 4.70 -4.30
C SER A 41 -0.30 3.47 -5.22
N TYR A 42 0.29 2.37 -4.74
CA TYR A 42 0.29 1.11 -5.47
C TYR A 42 -1.12 0.57 -5.69
N ARG A 43 -1.93 0.50 -4.62
CA ARG A 43 -3.33 0.04 -4.69
C ARG A 43 -4.19 0.93 -5.57
N GLN A 44 -3.97 2.24 -5.54
CA GLN A 44 -4.67 3.20 -6.41
C GLN A 44 -4.38 2.89 -7.89
N LYS A 45 -3.11 2.84 -8.28
CA LYS A 45 -2.72 2.57 -9.67
C LYS A 45 -3.20 1.21 -10.14
N PHE A 46 -3.17 0.21 -9.27
CA PHE A 46 -3.70 -1.12 -9.56
C PHE A 46 -5.21 -1.08 -9.82
N SER A 47 -5.97 -0.41 -8.95
CA SER A 47 -7.42 -0.22 -9.13
C SER A 47 -7.74 0.53 -10.42
N GLU A 48 -7.02 1.61 -10.74
CA GLU A 48 -7.18 2.36 -11.98
C GLU A 48 -6.90 1.50 -13.21
N ALA A 49 -5.80 0.73 -13.21
CA ALA A 49 -5.46 -0.16 -14.31
C ALA A 49 -6.52 -1.26 -14.52
N MET A 50 -7.11 -1.79 -13.44
CA MET A 50 -8.20 -2.74 -13.54
C MET A 50 -9.48 -2.09 -14.04
N ALA A 51 -9.85 -0.91 -13.52
CA ALA A 51 -11.02 -0.19 -13.98
C ALA A 51 -10.99 0.06 -15.49
N VAL A 52 -9.82 0.45 -16.04
CA VAL A 52 -9.65 0.61 -17.50
C VAL A 52 -9.86 -0.71 -18.24
N GLN A 53 -9.22 -1.81 -17.80
CA GLN A 53 -9.33 -3.12 -18.45
C GLN A 53 -10.76 -3.67 -18.42
N TYR A 54 -11.42 -3.60 -17.26
CA TYR A 54 -12.77 -4.13 -17.08
C TYR A 54 -13.85 -3.23 -17.70
N SER A 55 -13.63 -1.91 -17.80
CA SER A 55 -14.54 -1.01 -18.53
C SER A 55 -14.62 -1.38 -20.01
N ILE A 56 -13.49 -1.76 -20.63
CA ILE A 56 -13.48 -2.25 -22.02
C ILE A 56 -14.24 -3.57 -22.16
N LEU A 57 -14.12 -4.48 -21.19
CA LEU A 57 -14.88 -5.74 -21.16
C LEU A 57 -16.38 -5.50 -20.96
N ALA A 58 -16.75 -4.53 -20.10
CA ALA A 58 -18.13 -4.14 -19.86
C ALA A 58 -18.80 -3.56 -21.11
N GLN A 59 -18.08 -2.75 -21.89
CA GLN A 59 -18.59 -2.23 -23.17
C GLN A 59 -18.88 -3.33 -24.19
N ARG A 60 -18.21 -4.48 -24.10
CA ARG A 60 -18.45 -5.62 -25.00
C ARG A 60 -19.69 -6.44 -24.61
N GLY A 61 -20.31 -6.18 -23.46
CA GLY A 61 -21.53 -6.84 -23.00
C GLY A 61 -21.34 -8.29 -22.56
N ASP A 62 -20.10 -8.73 -22.34
CA ASP A 62 -19.81 -10.10 -21.88
C ASP A 62 -19.78 -10.17 -20.36
N ASN A 63 -20.99 -10.14 -19.76
CA ASN A 63 -21.16 -10.16 -18.30
C ASN A 63 -20.65 -11.47 -17.67
N GLN A 64 -20.70 -12.59 -18.39
CA GLN A 64 -20.18 -13.88 -17.91
C GLN A 64 -18.66 -13.90 -17.87
N GLY A 65 -18.00 -13.40 -18.93
CA GLY A 65 -16.54 -13.25 -18.96
C GLY A 65 -16.04 -12.25 -17.90
N LEU A 66 -16.81 -11.19 -17.65
CA LEU A 66 -16.55 -10.22 -16.57
C LEU A 66 -16.57 -10.87 -15.18
N GLN A 67 -17.60 -11.67 -14.91
CA GLN A 67 -17.73 -12.38 -13.64
C GLN A 67 -16.54 -13.33 -13.42
N GLN A 68 -16.21 -14.17 -14.41
CA GLN A 68 -15.06 -15.08 -14.31
C GLN A 68 -13.73 -14.34 -14.11
N ALA A 69 -13.54 -13.21 -14.78
CA ALA A 69 -12.32 -12.44 -14.65
C ALA A 69 -12.20 -11.79 -13.26
N LEU A 70 -13.30 -11.32 -12.66
CA LEU A 70 -13.32 -10.84 -11.27
C LEU A 70 -13.10 -11.96 -10.25
N ASP A 71 -13.67 -13.15 -10.47
CA ASP A 71 -13.46 -14.31 -9.60
C ASP A 71 -11.97 -14.73 -9.60
N LEU A 72 -11.37 -14.85 -10.79
CA LEU A 72 -9.93 -15.15 -10.93
C LEU A 72 -9.04 -14.06 -10.31
N LEU A 73 -9.48 -12.81 -10.32
CA LEU A 73 -8.74 -11.71 -9.73
C LEU A 73 -8.69 -11.84 -8.20
N VAL A 74 -9.80 -12.18 -7.56
CA VAL A 74 -9.89 -12.39 -6.11
C VAL A 74 -9.15 -13.66 -5.71
N GLU A 75 -9.29 -14.76 -6.45
CA GLU A 75 -8.56 -16.01 -6.18
C GLU A 75 -7.04 -15.85 -6.29
N ARG A 76 -6.56 -15.07 -7.27
CA ARG A 76 -5.12 -14.88 -7.50
C ARG A 76 -4.45 -13.91 -6.54
N ASN A 77 -5.22 -13.04 -5.88
CA ASN A 77 -4.69 -12.00 -5.01
C ASN A 77 -5.36 -12.06 -3.64
N GLY A 78 -4.77 -12.80 -2.71
CA GLY A 78 -5.29 -12.93 -1.33
C GLY A 78 -5.38 -11.63 -0.52
N ASP A 79 -4.79 -10.54 -1.02
CA ASP A 79 -4.86 -9.20 -0.43
C ASP A 79 -6.15 -8.43 -0.82
N ILE A 80 -6.92 -8.96 -1.77
CA ILE A 80 -8.18 -8.40 -2.26
C ILE A 80 -9.33 -9.08 -1.51
N GLN A 81 -10.09 -8.30 -0.74
CA GLN A 81 -11.25 -8.83 0.00
C GLN A 81 -12.48 -8.99 -0.90
N SER A 82 -12.74 -7.99 -1.74
CA SER A 82 -13.89 -7.99 -2.62
C SER A 82 -13.70 -7.00 -3.78
N VAL A 83 -14.37 -7.27 -4.91
CA VAL A 83 -14.39 -6.40 -6.10
C VAL A 83 -15.80 -6.39 -6.69
N ALA A 84 -16.28 -5.23 -7.10
CA ALA A 84 -17.53 -5.09 -7.84
C ALA A 84 -17.34 -4.11 -9.00
N LEU A 85 -17.95 -4.43 -10.15
CA LEU A 85 -18.07 -3.51 -11.27
C LEU A 85 -19.46 -2.90 -11.25
N VAL A 86 -19.52 -1.58 -11.07
CA VAL A 86 -20.76 -0.82 -10.96
C VAL A 86 -20.82 0.19 -12.10
N LEU A 87 -21.91 0.17 -12.85
CA LEU A 87 -22.21 1.18 -13.87
C LEU A 87 -22.53 2.52 -13.21
N GLU A 88 -22.43 3.61 -13.99
CA GLU A 88 -22.86 4.94 -13.53
C GLU A 88 -24.34 4.97 -13.09
N SER A 89 -25.17 4.08 -13.64
CA SER A 89 -26.57 3.87 -13.25
C SER A 89 -26.76 3.27 -11.85
N GLY A 90 -25.68 2.79 -11.21
CA GLY A 90 -25.74 2.02 -9.98
C GLY A 90 -26.00 0.52 -10.17
N GLU A 91 -26.12 0.06 -11.42
CA GLU A 91 -26.26 -1.36 -11.74
C GLU A 91 -24.94 -2.11 -11.55
N ILE A 92 -24.98 -3.21 -10.80
CA ILE A 92 -23.83 -4.09 -10.58
C ILE A 92 -23.77 -5.09 -11.74
N LEU A 93 -22.74 -4.99 -12.57
CA LEU A 93 -22.53 -5.89 -13.71
C LEU A 93 -21.87 -7.21 -13.30
N ALA A 94 -20.97 -7.18 -12.32
CA ALA A 94 -20.27 -8.35 -11.82
C ALA A 94 -19.70 -8.09 -10.41
N MET A 95 -19.61 -9.12 -9.58
CA MET A 95 -19.07 -9.01 -8.21
C MET A 95 -18.33 -10.29 -7.82
N ALA A 96 -17.18 -10.16 -7.16
CA ALA A 96 -16.41 -11.29 -6.64
C ALA A 96 -15.94 -11.03 -5.20
N GLY A 97 -15.85 -12.11 -4.42
CA GLY A 97 -15.50 -12.08 -3.00
C GLY A 97 -16.70 -11.86 -2.06
N PRO A 98 -16.51 -12.04 -0.75
CA PRO A 98 -17.55 -11.78 0.25
C PRO A 98 -17.88 -10.29 0.33
N HIS A 99 -19.05 -9.91 -0.19
CA HIS A 99 -19.66 -8.60 0.01
C HIS A 99 -20.76 -8.77 1.06
N HIS A 100 -20.59 -8.18 2.25
CA HIS A 100 -21.62 -8.13 3.30
C HIS A 100 -22.48 -6.87 3.16
#